data_AF-A0A9E2XAX6-F1
#
_entry.id   AF-A0A9E2XAX6-F1
#
_cell.length_a   1.000
_cell.length_b   1.000
_cell.length_c   1.000
_cell.angle_alpha   90.00
_cell.angle_beta   90.00
_cell.angle_gamma   90.00
#
_symmetry.space_group_name_H-M   'P 1'
#
loop_
_entity.id
_entity.type
_entity.pdbx_description
1 polymer ?
#
loop_
_entity_poly.entity_id
_entity_poly.type
_entity_poly.pdbx_seq_one_letter_code
_entity_poly.pdbx_strand_id
1 'polypeptide(L)'
;MKAVFDPRGGAWMEGRYVPSLLAAIGDVIERHMIEIGFLPAKHQRAELDAQKAAVGSALISDQRSLTARMAQCPKCGEAALIRIEGCDQCISCDYSKCL
;
A
#
# COMPACT_ATOMS: atom_id res chain seq x y z
N MET A 1 -0.83 -4.82 0.64
CA MET A 1 -2.12 -5.48 0.93
C MET A 1 -1.86 -6.97 1.12
N LYS A 2 -2.14 -7.51 2.31
CA LYS A 2 -2.09 -8.96 2.58
C LYS A 2 -3.38 -9.55 2.03
N ALA A 3 -3.31 -10.25 0.90
CA ALA A 3 -4.46 -10.98 0.38
C ALA A 3 -4.81 -12.10 1.37
N VAL A 4 -6.00 -12.05 1.94
CA VAL A 4 -6.54 -13.12 2.78
C VAL A 4 -7.03 -14.22 1.84
N PHE A 5 -6.26 -15.29 1.75
CA PHE A 5 -6.47 -16.41 0.85
C PHE A 5 -7.41 -17.44 1.51
N ASP A 6 -8.49 -17.82 0.81
CA ASP A 6 -9.43 -18.85 1.27
C ASP A 6 -8.92 -20.23 0.81
N PRO A 7 -8.70 -21.20 1.72
CA PRO A 7 -8.12 -22.50 1.39
C PRO A 7 -9.00 -23.38 0.50
N ARG A 8 -10.28 -23.05 0.29
CA ARG A 8 -11.19 -23.85 -0.57
C ARG A 8 -11.12 -23.48 -2.06
N GLY A 9 -10.29 -22.51 -2.44
CA GLY A 9 -10.24 -21.99 -3.80
C GLY A 9 -11.48 -21.16 -4.14
N GLY A 10 -11.46 -20.52 -5.30
CA GLY A 10 -12.53 -19.63 -5.73
C GLY A 10 -13.78 -20.36 -6.22
N ALA A 11 -14.90 -19.64 -6.25
CA ALA A 11 -16.18 -20.10 -6.75
C ALA A 11 -16.57 -19.34 -8.03
N TRP A 12 -17.30 -19.99 -8.92
CA TRP A 12 -17.93 -19.32 -10.06
C TRP A 12 -19.25 -18.67 -9.62
N MET A 13 -19.36 -17.35 -9.78
CA MET A 13 -20.55 -16.58 -9.43
C MET A 13 -20.82 -15.50 -10.49
N GLU A 14 -22.08 -15.33 -10.89
CA GLU A 14 -22.49 -14.32 -11.90
C GLU A 14 -21.70 -14.39 -13.22
N GLY A 15 -21.33 -15.60 -13.67
CA GLY A 15 -20.57 -15.78 -14.91
C GLY A 15 -19.09 -15.34 -14.83
N ARG A 16 -18.56 -15.08 -13.63
CA ARG A 16 -17.15 -14.80 -13.39
C ARG A 16 -16.57 -15.65 -12.27
N TYR A 17 -15.29 -15.98 -12.38
CA TYR A 17 -14.57 -16.67 -11.31
C TYR A 17 -14.27 -15.68 -10.18
N VAL A 18 -14.67 -16.03 -8.96
CA VAL A 18 -14.45 -15.24 -7.75
C VAL A 18 -13.48 -15.99 -6.83
N PRO A 19 -12.27 -15.48 -6.58
CA PRO A 19 -11.19 -16.24 -5.94
C PRO A 19 -11.44 -16.59 -4.47
N SER A 20 -12.37 -15.91 -3.78
CA SER A 20 -12.79 -16.22 -2.41
C SER A 20 -14.08 -15.50 -2.01
N LEU A 21 -14.73 -15.90 -0.91
CA LEU A 21 -15.88 -15.18 -0.35
C LEU A 21 -15.53 -13.71 -0.02
N LEU A 22 -14.31 -13.46 0.47
CA LEU A 22 -13.85 -12.11 0.78
C LEU A 22 -13.75 -11.24 -0.48
N ALA A 23 -13.33 -11.80 -1.61
CA ALA A 23 -13.33 -11.08 -2.89
C ALA A 23 -14.75 -10.68 -3.31
N ALA A 24 -15.73 -11.56 -3.08
CA ALA A 24 -17.14 -11.27 -3.34
C ALA A 24 -17.66 -10.11 -2.49
N ILE A 25 -17.36 -10.13 -1.18
CA ILE A 25 -17.75 -9.06 -0.25
C ILE A 25 -17.07 -7.74 -0.65
N GLY A 26 -15.78 -7.78 -0.99
CA GLY A 26 -15.04 -6.62 -1.47
C GLY A 26 -15.67 -5.97 -2.71
N ASP A 27 -16.15 -6.76 -3.66
CA ASP A 27 -16.82 -6.24 -4.86
C ASP A 27 -18.15 -5.53 -4.56
N VAL A 28 -18.92 -6.04 -3.59
CA VAL A 28 -20.19 -5.39 -3.16
C VAL A 28 -19.90 -4.06 -2.47
N ILE A 29 -18.92 -4.04 -1.57
CA ILE A 29 -18.50 -2.83 -0.87
C ILE A 29 -17.98 -1.79 -1.87
N GLU A 30 -17.12 -2.19 -2.81
CA GLU A 30 -16.58 -1.28 -3.83
C GLU A 30 -17.71 -0.66 -4.67
N ARG A 31 -18.68 -1.46 -5.11
CA ARG A 31 -19.83 -0.98 -5.88
C ARG A 31 -20.64 0.05 -5.10
N HIS A 32 -20.92 -0.25 -3.83
CA HIS A 32 -21.67 0.67 -2.96
C HIS A 32 -20.90 1.97 -2.72
N MET A 33 -19.59 1.90 -2.47
CA MET A 33 -18.74 3.09 -2.28
C MET A 33 -18.67 3.98 -3.52
N ILE A 34 -18.72 3.39 -4.73
CA ILE A 34 -18.82 4.16 -5.99
C ILE A 34 -20.22 4.80 -6.11
N GLU A 35 -21.28 4.05 -5.81
CA GLU A 35 -22.66 4.52 -5.91
C GLU A 35 -22.96 5.71 -5.00
N ILE A 36 -22.44 5.71 -3.77
CA ILE A 36 -22.55 6.84 -2.83
C ILE A 36 -21.57 7.99 -3.14
N GLY A 37 -20.75 7.86 -4.19
CA GLY A 37 -19.76 8.87 -4.60
C GLY A 37 -18.51 8.97 -3.72
N PHE A 38 -18.28 8.01 -2.82
CA PHE A 38 -17.09 7.99 -1.96
C PHE A 38 -15.82 7.55 -2.71
N LEU A 39 -15.95 6.69 -3.73
CA LEU A 39 -14.84 6.26 -4.59
C LEU A 39 -15.07 6.67 -6.05
N PRO A 40 -14.02 7.07 -6.79
CA PRO A 40 -14.11 7.29 -8.22
C PRO A 40 -14.36 5.96 -8.94
N ALA A 41 -15.12 6.03 -10.04
CA ALA A 41 -15.45 4.86 -10.85
C ALA A 41 -14.19 4.19 -11.43
N LYS A 42 -14.28 2.89 -11.73
CA LYS A 42 -13.13 2.06 -12.16
C LYS A 42 -12.35 2.64 -13.34
N HIS A 43 -13.04 3.29 -14.29
CA HIS A 43 -12.40 3.94 -15.45
C HIS A 43 -11.56 5.15 -15.04
N GLN A 44 -12.04 5.96 -14.07
CA GLN A 44 -11.29 7.09 -13.52
C GLN A 44 -10.10 6.62 -12.68
N ARG A 45 -10.23 5.49 -11.96
CA ARG A 45 -9.10 4.88 -11.23
C ARG A 45 -7.99 4.42 -12.17
N ALA A 46 -8.34 3.75 -13.28
CA ALA A 46 -7.35 3.30 -14.26
C ALA A 46 -6.59 4.49 -14.89
N GLU A 47 -7.28 5.59 -15.16
CA GLU A 47 -6.67 6.83 -15.65
C GLU A 47 -5.70 7.43 -14.61
N LEU A 48 -6.12 7.50 -13.34
CA LEU A 48 -5.30 8.01 -12.24
C LEU A 48 -4.08 7.11 -11.96
N ASP A 49 -4.23 5.79 -12.07
CA ASP A 49 -3.13 4.84 -11.88
C ASP A 49 -2.16 4.86 -13.07
N ALA A 50 -2.64 5.04 -14.30
CA ALA A 50 -1.79 5.26 -15.48
C ALA A 50 -1.00 6.57 -15.38
N GLN A 51 -1.64 7.65 -14.90
CA GLN A 51 -0.96 8.92 -14.63
C GLN A 51 0.06 8.80 -13.49
N LYS A 52 -0.25 8.06 -12.42
CA LYS A 52 0.71 7.78 -11.33
C LYS A 52 1.87 6.89 -11.79
N ALA A 53 1.63 5.92 -12.67
CA ALA A 53 2.68 5.08 -13.24
C ALA A 53 3.62 5.88 -14.17
N ALA A 54 3.09 6.84 -14.92
CA ALA A 54 3.89 7.76 -15.73
C ALA A 54 4.79 8.68 -14.87
N VAL A 55 4.29 9.15 -13.73
CA VAL A 55 5.08 9.93 -12.76
C VAL A 55 6.10 9.04 -12.01
N GLY A 56 5.78 7.75 -11.80
CA GLY A 56 6.67 6.78 -11.15
C GLY A 56 7.90 6.38 -11.99
N SER A 57 7.83 6.45 -13.32
CA SER A 57 8.95 6.03 -14.19
C SER A 57 10.00 7.12 -14.43
N ALA A 58 9.67 8.40 -14.23
CA ALA A 58 10.65 9.50 -14.29
C ALA A 58 11.53 9.59 -13.02
N LEU A 59 11.17 8.87 -11.95
CA LEU A 59 11.90 8.85 -10.68
C LEU A 59 12.89 7.67 -10.55
N ILE A 60 13.06 6.84 -11.58
CA ILE A 60 13.93 5.64 -11.53
C ILE A 60 15.36 5.94 -12.01
N SER A 61 15.61 7.06 -12.70
CA SER A 61 16.93 7.34 -13.28
C SER A 61 17.82 8.32 -12.49
N ASP A 62 17.35 8.87 -11.36
CA ASP A 62 18.18 9.71 -10.47
C ASP A 62 18.02 9.33 -8.98
N GLN A 63 17.90 8.03 -8.72
CA GLN A 63 17.75 7.45 -7.37
C GLN A 63 19.05 7.42 -6.56
N ARG A 64 19.80 8.53 -6.51
CA ARG A 64 20.92 8.63 -5.55
C ARG A 64 21.06 9.95 -4.84
N SER A 65 20.29 11.00 -5.18
CA SER A 65 20.50 12.32 -4.57
C SER A 65 19.28 13.01 -3.94
N LEU A 66 18.03 12.65 -4.27
CA LEU A 66 16.88 13.48 -3.84
C LEU A 66 15.95 12.88 -2.77
N THR A 67 16.10 11.60 -2.43
CA THR A 67 15.57 11.09 -1.16
C THR A 67 16.67 11.23 -0.12
N ALA A 68 16.64 12.31 0.65
CA ALA A 68 17.03 12.22 2.05
C ALA A 68 16.21 11.07 2.64
N ARG A 69 16.79 9.86 2.63
CA ARG A 69 16.13 8.64 3.07
C ARG A 69 15.64 8.92 4.49
N MET A 70 14.33 9.02 4.69
CA MET A 70 13.75 8.90 6.04
C MET A 70 14.43 7.69 6.67
N ALA A 71 15.14 7.93 7.77
CA ALA A 71 16.03 6.93 8.32
C ALA A 71 15.19 5.69 8.68
N GLN A 72 15.54 4.56 8.07
CA GLN A 72 14.84 3.30 8.32
C GLN A 72 15.41 2.68 9.59
N CYS A 73 14.53 2.19 10.45
CA CYS A 73 14.96 1.49 11.65
C CYS A 73 15.69 0.19 11.28
N PRO A 74 16.91 -0.05 11.78
CA PRO A 74 17.65 -1.28 11.45
C PRO A 74 17.05 -2.54 12.09
N LYS A 75 16.15 -2.40 13.08
CA LYS A 75 15.48 -3.53 13.75
C LYS A 75 14.22 -3.98 13.01
N CYS A 76 13.36 -3.06 12.59
CA CYS A 76 12.06 -3.39 11.99
C CYS A 76 11.87 -2.93 10.54
N GLY A 77 12.79 -2.14 9.98
CA GLY A 77 12.71 -1.62 8.61
C GLY A 77 11.72 -0.46 8.41
N GLU A 78 10.96 -0.09 9.43
CA GLU A 78 9.99 1.00 9.38
C GLU A 78 10.70 2.36 9.25
N ALA A 79 10.11 3.28 8.48
CA ALA A 79 10.63 4.65 8.30
C ALA A 79 10.24 5.56 9.48
N ALA A 80 10.56 5.10 10.69
CA ALA A 80 10.14 5.67 11.97
C ALA A 80 11.33 5.97 12.90
N LEU A 81 12.55 6.07 12.36
CA LEU A 81 13.75 6.40 13.12
C LEU A 81 13.91 7.92 13.24
N ILE A 82 14.02 8.41 14.46
CA ILE A 82 14.19 9.82 14.83
C ILE A 82 15.41 9.98 15.74
N ARG A 83 16.07 11.15 15.71
CA ARG A 83 17.21 11.42 16.60
C ARG A 83 16.80 12.38 17.72
N ILE A 84 16.90 11.93 18.96
CA ILE A 84 16.55 12.68 20.17
C ILE A 84 17.73 12.57 21.15
N GLU A 85 18.20 13.71 21.68
CA GLU A 85 19.30 13.76 22.67
C GLU A 85 20.58 12.99 22.23
N GLY A 86 20.89 12.97 20.93
CA GLY A 86 22.07 12.27 20.39
C GLY A 86 21.89 10.75 20.21
N CYS A 87 20.71 10.21 20.51
CA CYS A 87 20.37 8.81 20.29
C CYS A 87 19.38 8.65 19.13
N ASP A 88 19.60 7.62 18.30
CA ASP A 88 18.65 7.20 17.28
C ASP A 88 17.58 6.31 17.93
N GLN A 89 16.31 6.74 17.91
CA GLN A 89 15.16 6.04 18.46
C GLN A 89 14.12 5.72 17.39
N CYS A 90 13.52 4.52 17.45
CA CYS A 90 12.41 4.12 16.59
C CYS A 90 11.11 4.09 17.37
N ILE A 91 10.14 4.91 16.95
CA ILE A 91 8.82 5.01 17.59
C ILE A 91 7.88 3.83 17.30
N SER A 92 8.32 2.86 16.48
CA SER A 92 7.50 1.72 16.07
C SER A 92 7.94 0.38 16.64
N CYS A 93 9.14 0.28 17.24
CA CYS A 93 9.67 -1.00 17.74
C CYS A 93 10.62 -0.89 18.93
N ASP A 94 10.65 0.27 19.60
CA ASP A 94 11.48 0.56 20.78
C ASP A 94 12.98 0.31 20.55
N TYR A 95 13.44 0.50 19.30
CA TYR A 95 14.87 0.46 18.99
C TYR A 95 15.51 1.78 19.42
N SER A 96 16.57 1.74 20.22
CA SER A 96 17.36 2.91 20.60
C SER A 96 18.85 2.62 20.49
N LYS A 97 19.62 3.49 19.82
CA LYS A 97 21.08 3.42 19.78
C LYS A 97 21.68 4.82 19.95
N CYS A 98 22.41 5.01 21.04
CA CYS A 98 23.20 6.22 21.27
C CYS A 98 24.60 6.05 20.67
N LEU A 99 25.14 7.13 20.09
CA LEU A 99 26.52 7.20 19.61
C LEU A 99 27.45 7.72 20.70
#